data_AF-A0A3P7JRK9-F1
#
_entry.id   AF-A0A3P7JRK9-F1
#
_cell.length_a   1.000
_cell.length_b   1.000
_cell.length_c   1.000
_cell.angle_alpha   90.00
_cell.angle_beta   90.00
_cell.angle_gamma   90.00
#
_symmetry.space_group_name_H-M   'P 1'
#
loop_
_entity.id
_entity.type
_entity.pdbx_description
1 polymer ?
#
loop_
_entity_poly.entity_id
_entity_poly.type
_entity_poly.pdbx_seq_one_letter_code
_entity_poly.pdbx_strand_id
1 'polypeptide(L)'
;MITNLLQKIIFCATQGEQSSELSDQEIAAIKDVWARARNGDVGTKILSALIEKKPTFAMYYGFEMSLNSDEMRKSELFILQARRIQNFLDTIVASLGVSPDSTIHHMAYRIGQIHYYKGVNFGADNWLVFKKVTIEQVISLQKKPSMFSLTPTKDYNYAEVAPFLFSQKKPSTYASFQVTMESTRAAIQRGSMDTIGWNKLMAIIIREMKRGKL
;
A
#
# COMPACT_ATOMS: atom_id res chain seq x y z
N MET A 1 38.24 -12.16 -32.70
CA MET A 1 36.80 -12.23 -32.40
C MET A 1 36.46 -13.04 -31.14
N ILE A 2 37.26 -14.04 -30.75
CA ILE A 2 37.03 -14.86 -29.54
C ILE A 2 37.24 -14.09 -28.22
N THR A 3 38.09 -13.06 -28.22
CA THR A 3 38.40 -12.21 -27.05
C THR A 3 37.22 -11.35 -26.55
N ASN A 4 36.35 -10.87 -27.45
CA ASN A 4 35.19 -10.04 -27.08
C ASN A 4 34.04 -10.87 -26.45
N LEU A 5 33.93 -12.15 -26.80
CA LEU A 5 32.94 -13.05 -26.19
C LEU A 5 33.35 -13.44 -24.76
N LEU A 6 34.64 -13.74 -24.55
CA LEU A 6 35.16 -14.06 -23.22
C LEU A 6 35.10 -12.85 -22.28
N GLN A 7 35.37 -11.63 -22.76
CA GLN A 7 35.17 -10.43 -21.93
C GLN A 7 33.70 -10.21 -21.54
N LYS A 8 32.73 -10.49 -22.41
CA LYS A 8 31.30 -10.40 -22.07
C LYS A 8 30.86 -11.48 -21.08
N ILE A 9 31.40 -12.69 -21.18
CA ILE A 9 31.09 -13.78 -20.23
C ILE A 9 31.71 -13.50 -18.86
N ILE A 10 32.93 -12.97 -18.80
CA ILE A 10 33.59 -12.59 -17.54
C ILE A 10 32.91 -11.36 -16.90
N PHE A 11 32.42 -10.41 -17.68
CA PHE A 11 31.69 -9.24 -17.17
C PHE A 11 30.26 -9.57 -16.69
N CYS A 12 29.65 -10.64 -17.21
CA CYS A 12 28.38 -11.17 -16.71
C CYS A 12 28.52 -11.88 -15.35
N ALA A 13 29.71 -12.37 -14.99
CA ALA A 13 29.95 -13.08 -13.74
C ALA A 13 30.22 -12.16 -12.53
N THR A 14 30.30 -10.85 -12.74
CA THR A 14 30.61 -9.86 -11.68
C THR A 14 29.51 -8.82 -11.47
N GLN A 15 28.27 -9.06 -11.92
CA GLN A 15 27.15 -8.40 -11.28
C GLN A 15 26.93 -9.10 -9.94
N GLY A 16 27.68 -8.65 -8.93
CA GLY A 16 27.48 -9.09 -7.56
C GLY A 16 26.00 -9.07 -7.23
N GLU A 17 25.54 -10.09 -6.50
CA GLU A 17 24.19 -10.17 -5.96
C GLU A 17 23.81 -8.80 -5.39
N GLN A 18 23.09 -8.00 -6.17
CA GLN A 18 22.50 -6.79 -5.65
C GLN A 18 21.43 -7.30 -4.72
N SER A 19 21.73 -7.21 -3.42
CA SER A 19 20.74 -7.41 -2.37
C SER A 19 19.52 -6.59 -2.75
N SER A 20 18.35 -7.23 -2.80
CA SER A 20 17.06 -6.61 -3.09
C SER A 20 16.92 -5.25 -2.37
N GLU A 21 16.41 -4.23 -3.07
CA GLU A 21 16.17 -2.89 -2.50
C GLU A 21 15.14 -2.91 -1.35
N LEU A 22 14.31 -3.97 -1.31
CA LEU A 22 13.36 -4.25 -0.25
C LEU A 22 13.76 -5.53 0.49
N SER A 23 13.79 -5.47 1.82
CA SER A 23 14.00 -6.65 2.67
C SER A 23 12.80 -7.60 2.62
N ASP A 24 13.00 -8.87 2.98
CA ASP A 24 11.92 -9.87 3.05
C ASP A 24 10.79 -9.43 3.99
N GLN A 25 11.13 -8.77 5.11
CA GLN A 25 10.15 -8.24 6.05
C GLN A 25 9.30 -7.12 5.43
N GLU A 26 9.92 -6.24 4.64
CA GLU A 26 9.23 -5.17 3.92
C GLU A 26 8.34 -5.73 2.81
N ILE A 27 8.83 -6.73 2.06
CA ILE A 27 8.05 -7.42 1.03
C ILE A 27 6.83 -8.10 1.64
N ALA A 28 6.99 -8.80 2.76
CA ALA A 28 5.89 -9.45 3.47
C ALA A 28 4.84 -8.42 3.93
N ALA A 29 5.27 -7.30 4.53
CA ALA A 29 4.39 -6.23 4.97
C ALA A 29 3.62 -5.58 3.80
N ILE A 30 4.29 -5.29 2.68
CA ILE A 30 3.65 -4.75 1.48
C ILE A 30 2.56 -5.70 0.97
N LYS A 31 2.90 -6.99 0.80
CA LYS A 31 1.97 -8.00 0.30
C LYS A 31 0.77 -8.19 1.21
N ASP A 32 1.00 -8.19 2.52
CA ASP A 32 -0.05 -8.34 3.53
C ASP A 32 -1.03 -7.16 3.54
N VAL A 33 -0.51 -5.92 3.50
CA VAL A 33 -1.34 -4.71 3.34
C VAL A 33 -2.10 -4.74 2.02
N TRP A 34 -1.43 -5.08 0.91
CA TRP A 34 -2.08 -5.14 -0.40
C TRP A 34 -3.18 -6.18 -0.45
N ALA A 35 -2.97 -7.36 0.14
CA ALA A 35 -3.98 -8.42 0.18
C ALA A 35 -5.27 -7.97 0.88
N ARG A 36 -5.16 -7.14 1.93
CA ARG A 36 -6.32 -6.50 2.58
C ARG A 36 -6.91 -5.36 1.76
N ALA A 37 -6.05 -4.56 1.14
CA ALA A 37 -6.45 -3.33 0.49
C ALA A 37 -7.07 -3.54 -0.90
N ARG A 38 -6.58 -4.51 -1.69
CA ARG A 38 -6.95 -4.74 -3.10
C ARG A 38 -8.39 -5.22 -3.35
N ASN A 39 -9.26 -5.16 -2.34
CA ASN A 39 -10.69 -5.30 -2.58
C ASN A 39 -11.14 -4.27 -3.64
N GLY A 40 -12.23 -4.59 -4.36
CA GLY A 40 -12.50 -4.11 -5.73
C GLY A 40 -12.62 -2.60 -5.97
N ASP A 41 -12.40 -1.75 -4.97
CA ASP A 41 -12.53 -0.31 -5.05
C ASP A 41 -11.25 0.47 -4.66
N VAL A 42 -10.11 -0.17 -4.35
CA VAL A 42 -8.91 0.57 -3.92
C VAL A 42 -8.40 1.53 -4.99
N GLY A 43 -8.45 1.15 -6.27
CA GLY A 43 -8.13 2.05 -7.38
C GLY A 43 -9.05 3.27 -7.43
N THR A 44 -10.34 3.07 -7.17
CA THR A 44 -11.36 4.13 -7.10
C THR A 44 -11.11 5.06 -5.91
N LYS A 45 -10.75 4.51 -4.75
CA LYS A 45 -10.41 5.29 -3.54
C LYS A 45 -9.17 6.14 -3.76
N ILE A 46 -8.10 5.56 -4.35
CA ILE A 46 -6.87 6.29 -4.70
C ILE A 46 -7.19 7.44 -5.65
N LEU A 47 -7.88 7.17 -6.76
CA LEU A 47 -8.16 8.18 -7.77
C LEU A 47 -9.09 9.29 -7.24
N SER A 48 -10.11 8.92 -6.47
CA SER A 48 -11.02 9.87 -5.82
C SER A 48 -10.26 10.80 -4.87
N ALA A 49 -9.49 10.21 -3.95
CA ALA A 49 -8.73 10.98 -2.96
C ALA A 49 -7.67 11.87 -3.61
N LEU A 50 -7.09 11.45 -4.75
CA LEU A 50 -6.11 12.23 -5.50
C LEU A 50 -6.72 13.51 -6.07
N ILE A 51 -7.90 13.39 -6.70
CA ILE A 51 -8.63 14.51 -7.28
C ILE A 51 -9.21 15.42 -6.18
N GLU A 52 -9.76 14.86 -5.10
CA GLU A 52 -10.19 15.64 -3.94
C GLU A 52 -9.05 16.45 -3.33
N LYS A 53 -7.87 15.84 -3.20
CA LYS A 53 -6.69 16.51 -2.62
C LYS A 53 -6.14 17.60 -3.53
N LYS A 54 -6.16 17.35 -4.84
CA LYS A 54 -5.66 18.30 -5.84
C LYS A 54 -6.45 18.12 -7.16
N PRO A 55 -7.48 18.95 -7.39
CA PRO A 55 -8.38 18.82 -8.55
C PRO A 55 -7.69 18.83 -9.90
N THR A 56 -6.51 19.46 -10.02
CA THR A 56 -5.74 19.47 -11.27
C THR A 56 -5.30 18.09 -11.74
N PHE A 57 -5.34 17.06 -10.88
CA PHE A 57 -5.13 15.68 -11.31
C PHE A 57 -6.17 15.20 -12.32
N ALA A 58 -7.40 15.71 -12.26
CA ALA A 58 -8.45 15.32 -13.18
C ALA A 58 -8.07 15.58 -14.65
N MET A 59 -7.36 16.67 -14.93
CA MET A 59 -6.85 17.00 -16.26
C MET A 59 -5.84 15.96 -16.77
N TYR A 60 -4.96 15.42 -15.92
CA TYR A 60 -3.98 14.40 -16.32
C TYR A 60 -4.63 13.07 -16.72
N TYR A 61 -5.82 12.80 -16.20
CA TYR A 61 -6.60 11.61 -16.54
C TYR A 61 -7.63 11.86 -17.66
N GLY A 62 -7.72 13.10 -18.16
CA GLY A 62 -8.62 13.50 -19.24
C GLY A 62 -10.08 13.69 -18.82
N PHE A 63 -10.35 13.95 -17.53
CA PHE A 63 -11.70 14.22 -17.06
C PHE A 63 -12.11 15.66 -17.36
N GLU A 64 -13.39 15.85 -17.70
CA GLU A 64 -14.00 17.16 -17.80
C GLU A 64 -14.14 17.80 -16.41
N MET A 65 -13.55 18.98 -16.24
CA MET A 65 -13.58 19.73 -14.97
C MET A 65 -14.96 20.33 -14.64
N SER A 66 -15.89 20.30 -15.60
CA SER A 66 -17.28 20.77 -15.45
C SER A 66 -18.19 19.78 -14.74
N LEU A 67 -17.85 18.48 -14.77
CA LEU A 67 -18.64 17.44 -14.12
C LEU A 67 -18.52 17.56 -12.60
N ASN A 68 -19.64 17.35 -11.90
CA ASN A 68 -19.57 17.20 -10.45
C ASN A 68 -18.88 15.87 -10.06
N SER A 69 -18.37 15.80 -8.84
CA SER A 69 -17.57 14.65 -8.38
C SER A 69 -18.30 13.31 -8.49
N ASP A 70 -19.62 13.29 -8.31
CA ASP A 70 -20.43 12.06 -8.33
C ASP A 70 -20.69 11.57 -9.75
N GLU A 71 -20.92 12.47 -10.70
CA GLU A 71 -21.03 12.15 -12.13
C GLU A 71 -19.71 11.63 -12.69
N MET A 72 -18.60 12.30 -12.36
CA MET A 72 -17.26 11.87 -12.77
C MET A 72 -16.96 10.45 -12.29
N ARG A 73 -17.27 10.12 -11.02
CA ARG A 73 -17.03 8.78 -10.44
C ARG A 73 -17.81 7.67 -11.12
N LYS A 74 -18.95 7.98 -11.74
CA LYS A 74 -19.78 7.04 -12.50
C LYS A 74 -19.35 6.91 -13.96
N SER A 75 -18.52 7.83 -14.46
CA SER A 75 -18.06 7.80 -15.85
C SER A 75 -17.19 6.57 -16.13
N GLU A 76 -17.33 6.01 -17.34
CA GLU A 76 -16.52 4.87 -17.79
C GLU A 76 -15.03 5.18 -17.77
N LEU A 77 -14.66 6.42 -18.12
CA LEU A 77 -13.27 6.86 -18.12
C LEU A 77 -12.70 6.82 -16.69
N PHE A 78 -13.44 7.27 -15.70
CA PHE A 78 -12.98 7.24 -14.31
C PHE A 78 -12.77 5.81 -13.83
N ILE A 79 -13.75 4.93 -14.07
CA ILE A 79 -13.67 3.51 -13.71
C ILE A 79 -12.47 2.85 -14.40
N LEU A 80 -12.21 3.17 -15.67
CA LEU A 80 -11.07 2.66 -16.42
C LEU A 80 -9.73 3.11 -15.83
N GLN A 81 -9.57 4.40 -15.48
CA GLN A 81 -8.33 4.90 -14.90
C GLN A 81 -8.09 4.36 -13.49
N ALA A 82 -9.14 4.25 -12.67
CA ALA A 82 -9.07 3.60 -11.36
C ALA A 82 -8.59 2.14 -11.47
N ARG A 83 -9.14 1.36 -12.41
CA ARG A 83 -8.69 -0.02 -12.69
C ARG A 83 -7.24 -0.09 -13.15
N ARG A 84 -6.77 0.86 -13.98
CA ARG A 84 -5.37 0.89 -14.44
C ARG A 84 -4.39 1.11 -13.29
N ILE A 85 -4.71 2.01 -12.36
CA ILE A 85 -3.90 2.25 -11.15
C ILE A 85 -3.83 0.96 -10.33
N GLN A 86 -4.98 0.33 -10.07
CA GLN A 86 -5.05 -0.89 -9.29
C GLN A 86 -4.29 -2.05 -9.95
N ASN A 87 -4.52 -2.31 -11.24
CA ASN A 87 -3.86 -3.39 -11.97
C ASN A 87 -2.33 -3.21 -12.02
N PHE A 88 -1.87 -1.98 -12.13
CA PHE A 88 -0.44 -1.67 -12.07
C PHE A 88 0.13 -2.06 -10.69
N LEU A 89 -0.51 -1.63 -9.60
CA LEU A 89 -0.08 -1.99 -8.25
C LEU A 89 -0.19 -3.50 -7.98
N ASP A 90 -1.25 -4.17 -8.45
CA ASP A 90 -1.41 -5.62 -8.37
C ASP A 90 -0.22 -6.35 -9.01
N THR A 91 0.17 -5.92 -10.21
CA THR A 91 1.28 -6.53 -10.95
C THR A 91 2.62 -6.31 -10.23
N ILE A 92 2.85 -5.09 -9.75
CA ILE A 92 4.08 -4.74 -9.01
C ILE A 92 4.18 -5.56 -7.72
N VAL A 93 3.12 -5.58 -6.91
CA VAL A 93 3.11 -6.30 -5.64
C VAL A 93 3.24 -7.82 -5.83
N ALA A 94 2.61 -8.37 -6.86
CA ALA A 94 2.74 -9.79 -7.19
C ALA A 94 4.18 -10.18 -7.60
N SER A 95 4.93 -9.25 -8.18
CA SER A 95 6.31 -9.49 -8.64
C SER A 95 7.35 -9.50 -7.50
N LEU A 96 7.05 -8.82 -6.38
CA LEU A 96 7.98 -8.67 -5.25
C LEU A 96 8.41 -10.03 -4.68
N GLY A 97 9.72 -10.25 -4.52
CA GLY A 97 10.28 -11.49 -3.97
C GLY A 97 10.07 -12.73 -4.84
N VAL A 98 9.56 -12.57 -6.08
CA VAL A 98 9.39 -13.65 -7.06
C VAL A 98 10.22 -13.36 -8.32
N SER A 99 10.31 -12.09 -8.71
CA SER A 99 11.11 -11.62 -9.84
C SER A 99 12.25 -10.71 -9.36
N PRO A 100 13.35 -10.57 -10.13
CA PRO A 100 14.39 -9.59 -9.84
C PRO A 100 13.83 -8.15 -9.81
N ASP A 101 14.39 -7.28 -8.97
CA ASP A 101 13.97 -5.88 -8.82
C ASP A 101 13.96 -5.10 -10.14
N SER A 102 14.85 -5.45 -11.06
CA SER A 102 14.88 -4.89 -12.43
C SER A 102 13.55 -5.02 -13.16
N THR A 103 12.73 -6.02 -12.85
CA THR A 103 11.38 -6.20 -13.39
C THR A 103 10.46 -5.07 -12.96
N ILE A 104 10.46 -4.74 -11.67
CA ILE A 104 9.67 -3.64 -11.11
C ILE A 104 10.17 -2.31 -11.68
N HIS A 105 11.49 -2.15 -11.78
CA HIS A 105 12.08 -0.95 -12.37
C HIS A 105 11.64 -0.74 -13.81
N HIS A 106 11.73 -1.79 -14.63
CA HIS A 106 11.34 -1.72 -16.03
C HIS A 106 9.85 -1.43 -16.19
N MET A 107 8.97 -2.07 -15.41
CA MET A 107 7.54 -1.78 -15.45
C MET A 107 7.25 -0.31 -15.11
N ALA A 108 7.80 0.21 -14.02
CA ALA A 108 7.61 1.60 -13.62
C ALA A 108 8.21 2.58 -14.65
N TYR A 109 9.40 2.29 -15.17
CA TYR A 109 10.04 3.07 -16.24
C TYR A 109 9.15 3.16 -17.49
N ARG A 110 8.59 2.03 -17.95
CA ARG A 110 7.69 1.99 -19.12
C ARG A 110 6.42 2.82 -18.91
N ILE A 111 5.83 2.79 -17.71
CA ILE A 111 4.70 3.67 -17.38
C ILE A 111 5.14 5.15 -17.43
N GLY A 112 6.33 5.46 -16.93
CA GLY A 112 6.96 6.79 -17.06
C GLY A 112 7.06 7.27 -18.51
N GLN A 113 7.55 6.41 -19.41
CA GLN A 113 7.62 6.71 -20.86
C GLN A 113 6.22 6.98 -21.45
N ILE A 114 5.23 6.16 -21.11
CA ILE A 114 3.85 6.36 -21.58
C ILE A 114 3.30 7.71 -21.11
N HIS A 115 3.57 8.11 -19.86
CA HIS A 115 3.16 9.41 -19.33
C HIS A 115 3.84 10.55 -20.09
N TYR A 116 5.14 10.42 -20.36
CA TYR A 116 5.90 11.40 -21.14
C TYR A 116 5.32 11.60 -22.54
N TYR A 117 5.14 10.51 -23.30
CA TYR A 117 4.58 10.58 -24.67
C TYR A 117 3.15 11.13 -24.72
N LYS A 118 2.38 11.01 -23.63
CA LYS A 118 1.03 11.59 -23.51
C LYS A 118 1.02 13.03 -23.00
N GLY A 119 2.18 13.65 -22.81
CA GLY A 119 2.29 15.02 -22.28
C GLY A 119 1.94 15.13 -20.79
N VAL A 120 1.87 14.02 -20.06
CA VAL A 120 1.55 14.01 -18.62
C VAL A 120 2.82 14.29 -17.82
N ASN A 121 3.01 15.57 -17.45
CA ASN A 121 4.20 15.99 -16.71
C ASN A 121 3.91 16.43 -15.26
N PHE A 122 3.98 15.47 -14.34
CA PHE A 122 3.94 15.78 -12.91
C PHE A 122 5.20 16.51 -12.43
N GLY A 123 5.01 17.69 -11.82
CA GLY A 123 6.00 18.33 -10.95
C GLY A 123 6.29 17.52 -9.69
N ALA A 124 7.33 17.91 -8.95
CA ALA A 124 7.76 17.22 -7.74
C ALA A 124 6.65 17.13 -6.67
N ASP A 125 5.87 18.21 -6.53
CA ASP A 125 4.71 18.31 -5.65
C ASP A 125 3.61 17.29 -6.01
N ASN A 126 3.30 17.12 -7.30
CA ASN A 126 2.32 16.14 -7.78
C ASN A 126 2.77 14.71 -7.47
N TRP A 127 4.06 14.39 -7.64
CA TRP A 127 4.58 13.08 -7.26
C TRP A 127 4.45 12.81 -5.76
N LEU A 128 4.70 13.81 -4.92
CA LEU A 128 4.55 13.68 -3.47
C LEU A 128 3.10 13.48 -3.06
N VAL A 129 2.16 14.22 -3.67
CA VAL A 129 0.72 14.03 -3.42
C VAL A 129 0.28 12.63 -3.85
N PHE A 130 0.68 12.19 -5.05
CA PHE A 130 0.36 10.84 -5.54
C PHE A 130 0.89 9.75 -4.60
N LYS A 131 2.15 9.86 -4.19
CA LYS A 131 2.76 8.95 -3.20
C LYS A 131 1.94 8.90 -1.92
N LYS A 132 1.70 10.08 -1.32
CA LYS A 132 1.03 10.20 -0.03
C LYS A 132 -0.38 9.62 -0.08
N VAL A 133 -1.18 10.03 -1.06
CA VAL A 133 -2.56 9.53 -1.23
C VAL A 133 -2.57 8.02 -1.42
N THR A 134 -1.70 7.48 -2.26
CA THR A 134 -1.65 6.03 -2.50
C THR A 134 -1.38 5.28 -1.20
N ILE A 135 -0.37 5.70 -0.43
CA ILE A 135 0.00 5.08 0.85
C ILE A 135 -1.13 5.20 1.88
N GLU A 136 -1.75 6.37 1.99
CA GLU A 136 -2.88 6.59 2.91
C GLU A 136 -4.06 5.68 2.56
N GLN A 137 -4.41 5.52 1.27
CA GLN A 137 -5.54 4.68 0.86
C GLN A 137 -5.26 3.19 1.04
N VAL A 138 -4.04 2.70 0.79
CA VAL A 138 -3.73 1.27 1.01
C VAL A 138 -3.58 0.92 2.49
N ILE A 139 -3.11 1.84 3.34
CA ILE A 139 -2.95 1.61 4.78
C ILE A 139 -4.24 1.88 5.57
N SER A 140 -5.07 2.86 5.18
CA SER A 140 -6.27 3.26 5.94
C SER A 140 -7.31 2.14 6.12
N LEU A 141 -7.29 1.11 5.26
CA LEU A 141 -8.14 -0.08 5.38
C LEU A 141 -7.78 -1.00 6.58
N GLN A 142 -6.78 -0.62 7.38
CA GLN A 142 -6.46 -1.25 8.66
C GLN A 142 -7.42 -0.86 9.79
N LYS A 143 -8.17 0.25 9.66
CA LYS A 143 -9.09 0.73 10.70
C LYS A 143 -10.50 0.21 10.50
N LYS A 144 -10.73 -1.09 10.71
CA LYS A 144 -12.01 -1.48 11.30
C LYS A 144 -11.93 -1.11 12.78
N PRO A 145 -12.79 -0.22 13.31
CA PRO A 145 -12.90 -0.08 14.75
C PRO A 145 -13.43 -1.42 15.29
N SER A 146 -12.55 -2.18 15.93
CA SER A 146 -12.97 -3.28 16.78
C SER A 146 -13.92 -2.70 17.81
N MET A 147 -15.18 -3.17 17.81
CA MET A 147 -16.21 -2.78 18.77
C MET A 147 -15.79 -3.21 20.17
N PHE A 148 -15.02 -2.38 20.86
CA PHE A 148 -15.01 -2.32 22.32
C PHE A 148 -15.64 -0.99 22.73
N SER A 149 -16.95 -0.94 22.57
CA SER A 149 -17.77 0.03 23.29
C SER A 149 -17.77 -0.38 24.75
N LEU A 150 -16.83 0.18 25.54
CA LEU A 150 -16.96 0.22 26.98
C LEU A 150 -18.10 1.19 27.28
N THR A 151 -19.33 0.68 27.33
CA THR A 151 -20.42 1.39 28.02
C THR A 151 -20.05 1.45 29.51
N PRO A 152 -20.10 2.62 30.16
CA PRO A 152 -19.91 2.70 31.59
C PRO A 152 -21.14 2.04 32.25
N THR A 153 -20.90 0.94 32.96
CA THR A 153 -21.89 0.31 33.82
C THR A 153 -22.30 1.30 34.90
N LYS A 154 -23.54 1.77 34.83
CA LYS A 154 -24.24 2.39 35.96
C LYS A 154 -24.61 1.27 36.95
N ASP A 155 -24.23 1.48 38.20
CA ASP A 155 -24.57 0.64 39.33
C ASP A 155 -26.09 0.55 39.53
N TYR A 156 -26.62 -0.66 39.70
CA TYR A 156 -27.76 -0.94 40.58
C TYR A 156 -27.62 -2.34 41.17
N ASN A 157 -27.67 -2.40 42.49
CA ASN A 157 -27.64 -3.58 43.33
C ASN A 157 -29.07 -3.91 43.79
N TYR A 158 -29.51 -5.16 43.68
CA TYR A 158 -30.49 -5.78 44.58
C TYR A 158 -30.28 -7.30 44.60
N ALA A 159 -30.53 -7.88 45.78
CA ALA A 159 -29.99 -9.13 46.30
C ALA A 159 -30.77 -10.42 45.92
N GLU A 160 -30.17 -11.55 46.33
CA GLU A 160 -30.71 -12.93 46.52
C GLU A 160 -30.97 -13.77 45.25
N VAL A 161 -30.61 -15.06 45.11
CA VAL A 161 -30.37 -16.17 46.08
C VAL A 161 -29.54 -17.31 45.41
N ALA A 162 -28.49 -17.78 46.12
CA ALA A 162 -28.05 -19.19 46.31
C ALA A 162 -27.58 -20.11 45.13
N PRO A 163 -26.85 -21.23 45.38
CA PRO A 163 -25.55 -21.52 44.75
C PRO A 163 -25.49 -22.84 43.94
N PHE A 164 -24.63 -22.92 42.93
CA PHE A 164 -24.14 -24.22 42.44
C PHE A 164 -22.71 -24.14 41.90
N LEU A 165 -21.91 -25.11 42.34
CA LEU A 165 -20.50 -25.35 42.07
C LEU A 165 -20.15 -25.38 40.58
N PHE A 166 -19.19 -24.57 40.14
CA PHE A 166 -18.18 -25.02 39.17
C PHE A 166 -16.85 -24.28 39.40
N SER A 167 -15.83 -25.06 39.76
CA SER A 167 -14.44 -24.64 39.84
C SER A 167 -13.91 -24.35 38.44
N GLN A 168 -13.88 -23.08 38.04
CA GLN A 168 -13.01 -22.61 36.95
C GLN A 168 -11.82 -21.87 37.54
N LYS A 169 -10.62 -22.41 37.29
CA LYS A 169 -9.35 -21.71 37.49
C LYS A 169 -9.41 -20.37 36.75
N LYS A 170 -9.46 -19.26 37.49
CA LYS A 170 -9.25 -17.91 36.95
C LYS A 170 -7.86 -17.84 36.30
N PRO A 171 -7.73 -17.44 35.03
CA PRO A 171 -6.43 -17.08 34.47
C PRO A 171 -5.89 -15.86 35.24
N SER A 172 -4.63 -15.92 35.63
CA SER A 172 -3.92 -14.82 36.31
C SER A 172 -4.04 -13.53 35.50
N THR A 173 -4.52 -12.46 36.14
CA THR A 173 -4.66 -11.10 35.61
C THR A 173 -3.35 -10.56 35.00
N TYR A 174 -2.20 -11.11 35.38
CA TYR A 174 -0.90 -10.76 34.80
C TYR A 174 -0.69 -11.34 33.39
N ALA A 175 -1.23 -12.52 33.09
CA ALA A 175 -1.08 -13.16 31.78
C ALA A 175 -1.89 -12.43 30.70
N SER A 176 -3.12 -11.98 31.01
CA SER A 176 -3.94 -11.20 30.07
C SER A 176 -3.35 -9.81 29.81
N PHE A 177 -2.73 -9.18 30.80
CA PHE A 177 -2.09 -7.87 30.66
C PHE A 177 -0.81 -7.94 29.80
N GLN A 178 0.02 -8.98 29.97
CA GLN A 178 1.22 -9.19 29.15
C GLN A 178 0.88 -9.48 27.69
N VAL A 179 -0.12 -10.35 27.43
CA VAL A 179 -0.61 -10.63 26.07
C VAL A 179 -1.12 -9.35 25.38
N THR A 180 -1.77 -8.45 26.13
CA THR A 180 -2.28 -7.18 25.61
C THR A 180 -1.16 -6.18 25.27
N MET A 181 -0.10 -6.09 26.09
CA MET A 181 1.05 -5.22 25.84
C MET A 181 1.93 -5.70 24.68
N GLU A 182 2.21 -7.00 24.59
CA GLU A 182 2.97 -7.63 23.50
C GLU A 182 2.22 -7.47 22.16
N SER A 183 0.90 -7.69 22.18
CA SER A 183 0.03 -7.46 21.02
C SER A 183 0.02 -6.00 20.57
N THR A 184 0.05 -5.05 21.52
CA THR A 184 0.09 -3.62 21.21
C THR A 184 1.45 -3.22 20.60
N ARG A 185 2.57 -3.73 21.14
CA ARG A 185 3.91 -3.48 20.58
C ARG A 185 4.06 -4.10 19.18
N ALA A 186 3.59 -5.33 18.99
CA ALA A 186 3.59 -6.00 17.70
C ALA A 186 2.66 -5.31 16.68
N ALA A 187 1.56 -4.69 17.12
CA ALA A 187 0.68 -3.90 16.26
C ALA A 187 1.32 -2.56 15.86
N ILE A 188 1.98 -1.86 16.79
CA ILE A 188 2.71 -0.61 16.52
C ILE A 188 3.90 -0.86 15.59
N GLN A 189 4.67 -1.92 15.83
CA GLN A 189 5.78 -2.32 14.96
C GLN A 189 5.30 -2.76 13.57
N ARG A 190 4.17 -3.48 13.47
CA ARG A 190 3.54 -3.82 12.18
C ARG A 190 3.08 -2.58 11.43
N GLY A 191 2.38 -1.65 12.07
CA GLY A 191 1.96 -0.39 11.44
C GLY A 191 3.14 0.47 10.96
N SER A 192 4.28 0.41 11.67
CA SER A 192 5.53 1.04 11.25
C SER A 192 6.10 0.37 9.99
N MET A 193 6.19 -0.96 9.97
CA MET A 193 6.75 -1.71 8.83
C MET A 193 5.89 -1.60 7.56
N ASP A 194 4.57 -1.62 7.71
CA ASP A 194 3.62 -1.39 6.62
C ASP A 194 3.89 -0.03 5.95
N THR A 195 4.02 1.01 6.77
CA THR A 195 4.29 2.37 6.27
C THR A 195 5.67 2.47 5.63
N ILE A 196 6.70 1.86 6.22
CA ILE A 196 8.08 1.87 5.70
C ILE A 196 8.14 1.16 4.33
N GLY A 197 7.59 -0.06 4.24
CA GLY A 197 7.60 -0.86 3.02
C GLY A 197 6.89 -0.15 1.87
N TRP A 198 5.68 0.35 2.09
CA TRP A 198 4.95 1.11 1.07
C TRP A 198 5.62 2.44 0.70
N ASN A 199 6.26 3.12 1.65
CA ASN A 199 7.03 4.32 1.35
C ASN A 199 8.22 4.05 0.44
N LYS A 200 8.94 2.94 0.66
CA LYS A 200 10.07 2.53 -0.18
C LYS A 200 9.59 2.08 -1.56
N LEU A 201 8.58 1.21 -1.63
CA LEU A 201 8.03 0.75 -2.90
C LEU A 201 7.57 1.92 -3.78
N MET A 202 6.77 2.84 -3.22
CA MET A 202 6.31 4.00 -3.98
C MET A 202 7.45 4.94 -4.37
N ALA A 203 8.52 5.04 -3.57
CA ALA A 203 9.71 5.80 -3.94
C ALA A 203 10.43 5.19 -5.14
N ILE A 204 10.60 3.85 -5.16
CA ILE A 204 11.17 3.11 -6.29
C ILE A 204 10.32 3.34 -7.56
N ILE A 205 9.01 3.14 -7.48
CA ILE A 205 8.08 3.35 -8.60
C ILE A 205 8.23 4.77 -9.16
N ILE A 206 8.16 5.79 -8.30
CA ILE A 206 8.24 7.20 -8.74
C ILE A 206 9.63 7.52 -9.32
N ARG A 207 10.71 7.01 -8.72
CA ARG A 207 12.08 7.18 -9.23
C ARG A 207 12.18 6.69 -10.67
N GLU A 208 11.71 5.48 -10.94
CA GLU A 208 11.79 4.88 -12.27
C GLU A 208 10.79 5.51 -13.26
N MET A 209 9.57 5.85 -12.83
CA MET A 209 8.64 6.62 -13.65
C MET A 209 9.20 7.99 -14.06
N LYS A 210 9.94 8.67 -13.18
CA LYS A 210 10.63 9.93 -13.51
C LYS A 210 11.78 9.72 -14.49
N ARG A 211 12.53 8.63 -14.36
CA ARG A 211 13.59 8.25 -15.32
C ARG A 211 13.04 7.98 -16.72
N GLY A 212 11.83 7.42 -16.82
CA GLY A 212 11.14 7.20 -18.10
C GLY A 212 10.76 8.48 -18.86
N LYS A 213 10.95 9.67 -18.27
CA LYS A 213 10.70 10.96 -18.92
C LYS A 213 11.96 11.62 -19.49
N LEU A 214 13.13 11.06 -19.18
CA LEU A 214 14.44 11.50 -19.66
C LEU A 214 14.76 10.75 -20.96
#